data_AF-A0A957BPP7-F1
#
_entry.id   AF-A0A957BPP7-F1
#
_cell.length_a   1.000
_cell.length_b   1.000
_cell.length_c   1.000
_cell.angle_alpha   90.00
_cell.angle_beta   90.00
_cell.angle_gamma   90.00
#
_symmetry.space_group_name_H-M   'P 1'
#
loop_
_entity.id
_entity.type
_entity.pdbx_description
1 polymer ?
#
loop_
_entity_poly.entity_id
_entity_poly.type
_entity_poly.pdbx_seq_one_letter_code
_entity_poly.pdbx_strand_id
1 'polypeptide(L)'
;MEIFEIEATITELLLIVAVVAIVVQRLRVPYTVALVVVGLLLSFVQPVDVGLTPELIMMLFVPPLIFEAALHLDLNVLRRNLPGILTLAVPGVIITTLIVGGIVSYTTGLALPAALVFGALISATDPVAIISLFRTLGVPKRLSVIVEGESLFNDGAAIVIFGLMVGYAVSGQFSLTESILDFVRVSVGGLAVGIALGTGVAWIISHVDDHLIEITLTVVLAFGSFLAAESLHFSGVLAVVAAGLLNGNLGLRGMSPTTRIVLNNFWEFVAFLANSLIFLIIGLDI
;
A
#
# COMPACT_ATOMS: atom_id res chain seq x y z
N MET A 1 14.81 -17.46 17.64
CA MET A 1 14.27 -18.54 16.81
C MET A 1 15.41 -19.22 16.08
N GLU A 2 15.48 -20.54 16.15
CA GLU A 2 16.34 -21.31 15.24
C GLU A 2 15.82 -21.13 13.80
N ILE A 3 16.69 -21.16 12.78
CA ILE A 3 16.30 -20.95 11.37
C ILE A 3 15.14 -21.88 10.96
N PHE A 4 15.16 -23.12 11.47
CA PHE A 4 14.10 -24.10 11.26
C PHE A 4 12.72 -23.66 11.79
N GLU A 5 12.68 -22.99 12.94
CA GLU A 5 11.41 -22.49 13.51
C GLU A 5 10.80 -21.38 12.65
N ILE A 6 11.65 -20.51 12.07
CA ILE A 6 11.20 -19.45 11.16
C ILE A 6 10.63 -20.06 9.88
N GLU A 7 11.34 -21.03 9.28
CA GLU A 7 10.88 -21.74 8.08
C GLU A 7 9.56 -22.47 8.32
N ALA A 8 9.43 -23.16 9.46
CA ALA A 8 8.19 -23.85 9.85
C ALA A 8 7.04 -22.85 10.01
N THR A 9 7.27 -21.74 10.71
CA THR A 9 6.26 -20.69 10.94
C THR A 9 5.78 -20.07 9.63
N ILE A 10 6.70 -19.70 8.74
CA ILE A 10 6.34 -19.15 7.41
C ILE A 10 5.52 -20.16 6.61
N THR A 11 5.93 -21.44 6.62
CA THR A 11 5.21 -22.50 5.89
C THR A 11 3.81 -22.71 6.45
N GLU A 12 3.66 -22.70 7.77
CA GLU A 12 2.36 -22.82 8.44
C GLU A 12 1.44 -21.65 8.12
N LEU A 13 1.95 -20.41 8.18
CA LEU A 13 1.20 -19.22 7.80
C LEU A 13 0.70 -19.29 6.35
N LEU A 14 1.57 -19.71 5.41
CA LEU A 14 1.20 -19.88 4.01
C LEU A 14 0.15 -20.99 3.82
N LEU A 15 0.24 -22.08 4.58
CA LEU A 15 -0.76 -23.15 4.55
C LEU A 15 -2.11 -22.65 5.07
N ILE A 16 -2.12 -21.90 6.18
CA ILE A 16 -3.33 -21.29 6.74
C ILE A 16 -3.98 -20.36 5.71
N VAL A 17 -3.19 -19.46 5.11
CA VAL A 17 -3.63 -18.57 4.03
C VAL A 17 -4.32 -19.35 2.90
N ALA A 18 -3.70 -20.44 2.42
CA ALA A 18 -4.28 -21.26 1.36
C ALA A 18 -5.58 -21.96 1.78
N VAL A 19 -5.64 -22.52 2.99
CA VAL A 19 -6.84 -23.18 3.53
C VAL A 19 -7.99 -22.18 3.68
N VAL A 20 -7.72 -21.01 4.24
CA VAL A 20 -8.72 -19.94 4.40
C VAL A 20 -9.23 -19.49 3.03
N ALA A 21 -8.34 -19.29 2.05
CA ALA A 21 -8.74 -18.92 0.69
C ALA A 21 -9.69 -19.96 0.06
N ILE A 22 -9.39 -21.25 0.20
CA ILE A 22 -10.24 -22.35 -0.31
C ILE A 22 -11.61 -22.37 0.39
N VAL A 23 -11.64 -22.19 1.70
CA VAL A 23 -12.89 -22.22 2.49
C VAL A 23 -13.77 -21.02 2.18
N VAL A 24 -13.19 -19.82 2.08
CA VAL A 24 -13.91 -18.57 1.82
C VAL A 24 -14.58 -18.56 0.45
N GLN A 25 -13.97 -19.20 -0.57
CA GLN A 25 -14.60 -19.36 -1.88
C GLN A 25 -15.99 -20.00 -1.80
N ARG A 26 -16.28 -20.78 -0.74
CA ARG A 26 -17.60 -21.36 -0.51
C ARG A 26 -18.55 -20.49 0.32
N LEU A 27 -18.03 -19.53 1.10
CA LEU A 27 -18.77 -18.84 2.15
C LEU A 27 -19.28 -17.43 1.79
N ARG A 28 -18.95 -16.87 0.60
CA ARG A 28 -19.36 -15.50 0.18
C ARG A 28 -18.99 -14.38 1.17
N VAL A 29 -18.03 -14.63 2.07
CA VAL A 29 -17.49 -13.62 2.99
C VAL A 29 -16.26 -12.97 2.33
N PRO A 30 -15.97 -11.67 2.56
CA PRO A 30 -14.72 -11.07 2.14
C PRO A 30 -13.52 -11.82 2.72
N TYR A 31 -12.57 -12.18 1.87
CA TYR A 31 -11.42 -12.99 2.23
C TYR A 31 -10.52 -12.36 3.31
N THR A 32 -10.29 -11.04 3.22
CA THR A 32 -9.48 -10.30 4.20
C THR A 32 -10.08 -10.36 5.61
N VAL A 33 -11.40 -10.24 5.72
CA VAL A 33 -12.12 -10.37 7.01
C VAL A 33 -11.95 -11.77 7.59
N ALA A 34 -12.05 -12.82 6.75
CA ALA A 34 -11.87 -14.19 7.22
C ALA A 34 -10.44 -14.45 7.76
N LEU A 35 -9.41 -13.89 7.11
CA LEU A 35 -8.04 -14.00 7.59
C LEU A 35 -7.83 -13.34 8.96
N VAL A 36 -8.36 -12.14 9.17
CA VAL A 36 -8.27 -11.45 10.47
C VAL A 36 -8.92 -12.28 11.57
N VAL A 37 -10.12 -12.82 11.30
CA VAL A 37 -10.83 -13.67 12.27
C VAL A 37 -10.04 -14.95 12.57
N VAL A 38 -9.44 -15.57 11.56
CA VAL A 38 -8.62 -16.79 11.74
C VAL A 38 -7.35 -16.46 12.53
N GLY A 39 -6.67 -15.35 12.24
CA GLY A 39 -5.52 -14.89 13.01
C GLY A 39 -5.89 -14.67 14.48
N LEU A 40 -7.00 -14.00 14.74
CA LEU A 40 -7.50 -13.77 16.09
C LEU A 40 -7.83 -15.07 16.83
N LEU A 41 -8.44 -16.05 16.14
CA LEU A 41 -8.71 -17.35 16.75
C LEU A 41 -7.43 -18.12 17.06
N LEU A 42 -6.40 -17.99 16.21
CA LEU A 42 -5.10 -18.62 16.42
C LEU A 42 -4.34 -18.00 17.58
N SER A 43 -4.42 -16.67 17.77
CA SER A 43 -3.73 -15.99 18.89
C SER A 43 -4.18 -16.51 20.26
N PHE A 44 -5.45 -16.93 20.39
CA PHE A 44 -5.96 -17.57 21.61
C PHE A 44 -5.44 -19.00 21.84
N VAL A 45 -5.08 -19.73 20.78
CA VAL A 45 -4.62 -21.13 20.89
C VAL A 45 -3.12 -21.19 21.09
N GLN A 46 -2.38 -20.42 20.29
CA GLN A 46 -0.93 -20.36 20.32
C GLN A 46 -0.51 -18.90 20.11
N PRO A 47 -0.06 -18.19 21.16
CA PRO A 47 0.52 -16.87 21.00
C PRO A 47 1.79 -17.00 20.16
N VAL A 48 1.71 -16.64 18.88
CA VAL A 48 2.85 -16.61 17.98
C VAL A 48 3.37 -15.18 17.97
N ASP A 49 4.50 -14.95 18.62
CA ASP A 49 5.26 -13.72 18.41
C ASP A 49 6.01 -13.85 17.08
N VAL A 50 5.45 -13.24 16.03
CA VAL A 50 6.02 -13.28 14.68
C VAL A 50 7.28 -12.38 14.61
N GLY A 51 7.56 -11.57 15.64
CA GLY A 51 8.73 -10.68 15.68
C GLY A 51 8.74 -9.62 14.58
N LEU A 52 7.57 -9.33 13.98
CA LEU A 52 7.44 -8.36 12.90
C LEU A 52 7.30 -6.97 13.48
N THR A 53 8.31 -6.14 13.27
CA THR A 53 8.21 -4.73 13.64
C THR A 53 7.38 -3.97 12.60
N PRO A 54 6.72 -2.86 12.97
CA PRO A 54 6.00 -2.01 12.03
C PRO A 54 6.88 -1.58 10.83
N GLU A 55 8.17 -1.34 11.07
CA GLU A 55 9.12 -0.99 10.02
C GLU A 55 9.34 -2.14 9.03
N LEU A 56 9.45 -3.38 9.53
CA LEU A 56 9.54 -4.56 8.67
C LEU A 56 8.28 -4.74 7.84
N ILE A 57 7.10 -4.49 8.42
CA ILE A 57 5.84 -4.58 7.68
C ILE A 57 5.81 -3.53 6.55
N MET A 58 6.16 -2.29 6.89
CA MET A 58 6.25 -1.18 5.93
C MET A 58 7.29 -1.42 4.84
N MET A 59 8.44 -2.03 5.14
CA MET A 59 9.49 -2.27 4.15
C MET A 59 9.25 -3.50 3.28
N LEU A 60 8.63 -4.55 3.83
CA LEU A 60 8.49 -5.84 3.16
C LEU A 60 7.19 -5.96 2.36
N PHE A 61 6.07 -5.49 2.92
CA PHE A 61 4.75 -5.76 2.34
C PHE A 61 4.13 -4.56 1.62
N VAL A 62 4.41 -3.33 2.06
CA VAL A 62 3.81 -2.14 1.43
C VAL A 62 4.31 -1.92 -0.01
N PRO A 63 5.63 -2.00 -0.31
CA PRO A 63 6.10 -1.80 -1.68
C PRO A 63 5.44 -2.74 -2.70
N PRO A 64 5.34 -4.07 -2.48
CA PRO A 64 4.72 -4.92 -3.48
C PRO A 64 3.21 -4.66 -3.66
N LEU A 65 2.48 -4.35 -2.59
CA LEU A 65 1.05 -4.06 -2.67
C LEU A 65 0.77 -2.78 -3.46
N ILE A 66 1.49 -1.72 -3.13
CA ILE A 66 1.32 -0.43 -3.79
C ILE A 66 1.82 -0.48 -5.22
N PHE A 67 2.91 -1.19 -5.48
CA PHE A 67 3.43 -1.35 -6.82
C PHE A 67 2.47 -2.11 -7.72
N GLU A 68 1.89 -3.23 -7.24
CA GLU A 68 0.91 -4.02 -8.00
C GLU A 68 -0.32 -3.19 -8.36
N ALA A 69 -0.89 -2.47 -7.40
CA ALA A 69 -2.07 -1.64 -7.63
C ALA A 69 -1.74 -0.49 -8.62
N ALA A 70 -0.59 0.16 -8.46
CA ALA A 70 -0.15 1.21 -9.37
C ALA A 70 0.19 0.70 -10.79
N LEU A 71 0.71 -0.52 -10.91
CA LEU A 71 1.05 -1.16 -12.19
C LEU A 71 -0.19 -1.37 -13.06
N HIS A 72 -1.34 -1.69 -12.46
CA HIS A 72 -2.58 -1.97 -13.18
C HIS A 72 -3.43 -0.73 -13.51
N LEU A 73 -3.09 0.44 -12.97
CA LEU A 73 -3.83 1.67 -13.22
C LEU A 73 -3.56 2.24 -14.63
N ASP A 74 -4.65 2.55 -15.35
CA ASP A 74 -4.57 3.26 -16.63
C ASP A 74 -4.23 4.75 -16.41
N LEU A 75 -3.01 5.13 -16.77
CA LEU A 75 -2.51 6.50 -16.58
C LEU A 75 -3.28 7.54 -17.40
N ASN A 76 -3.84 7.18 -18.55
CA ASN A 76 -4.60 8.13 -19.36
C ASN A 76 -5.96 8.43 -18.71
N VAL A 77 -6.63 7.40 -18.20
CA VAL A 77 -7.89 7.57 -17.47
C VAL A 77 -7.64 8.29 -16.14
N LEU A 78 -6.56 7.93 -15.42
CA LEU A 78 -6.15 8.57 -14.18
C LEU A 78 -5.90 10.07 -14.39
N ARG A 79 -5.06 10.45 -15.37
CA ARG A 79 -4.74 11.85 -15.68
C ARG A 79 -5.98 12.70 -15.97
N ARG A 80 -6.97 12.14 -16.65
CA ARG A 80 -8.24 12.84 -16.96
C ARG A 80 -9.10 13.10 -15.72
N ASN A 81 -8.94 12.30 -14.67
CA ASN A 81 -9.73 12.42 -13.43
C ASN A 81 -8.89 12.88 -12.23
N LEU A 82 -7.62 13.21 -12.45
CA LEU A 82 -6.64 13.53 -11.42
C LEU A 82 -7.09 14.67 -10.47
N PRO A 83 -7.72 15.77 -10.94
CA PRO A 83 -8.21 16.80 -10.03
C PRO A 83 -9.21 16.28 -9.00
N GLY A 84 -10.15 15.42 -9.41
CA GLY A 84 -11.14 14.83 -8.51
C GLY A 84 -10.49 13.84 -7.54
N ILE A 85 -9.61 12.99 -8.04
CA ILE A 85 -8.86 12.02 -7.25
C ILE A 85 -8.03 12.73 -6.18
N LEU A 86 -7.22 13.73 -6.55
CA LEU A 86 -6.37 14.46 -5.61
C LEU A 86 -7.16 15.32 -4.61
N THR A 87 -8.34 15.80 -4.99
CA THR A 87 -9.22 16.54 -4.06
C THR A 87 -9.71 15.64 -2.93
N LEU A 88 -10.02 14.38 -3.22
CA LEU A 88 -10.41 13.39 -2.21
C LEU A 88 -9.18 12.88 -1.44
N ALA A 89 -8.14 12.50 -2.16
CA ALA A 89 -6.94 11.86 -1.61
C ALA A 89 -6.00 12.79 -0.83
N VAL A 90 -6.18 14.12 -0.88
CA VAL A 90 -5.34 15.06 -0.10
C VAL A 90 -6.19 15.91 0.86
N PRO A 91 -7.01 16.89 0.41
CA PRO A 91 -7.92 17.60 1.32
C PRO A 91 -8.87 16.67 2.09
N GLY A 92 -9.43 15.66 1.44
CA GLY A 92 -10.35 14.72 2.10
C GLY A 92 -9.69 13.99 3.27
N VAL A 93 -8.45 13.55 3.10
CA VAL A 93 -7.64 12.86 4.12
C VAL A 93 -7.32 13.79 5.30
N ILE A 94 -6.93 15.03 5.01
CA ILE A 94 -6.68 16.05 6.04
C ILE A 94 -7.96 16.32 6.84
N ILE A 95 -9.08 16.51 6.14
CA ILE A 95 -10.38 16.76 6.78
C ILE A 95 -10.79 15.56 7.65
N THR A 96 -10.68 14.35 7.13
CA THR A 96 -10.99 13.11 7.87
C THR A 96 -10.09 12.99 9.11
N THR A 97 -8.79 13.23 8.96
CA THR A 97 -7.83 13.21 10.07
C THR A 97 -8.23 14.19 11.18
N LEU A 98 -8.56 15.43 10.82
CA LEU A 98 -8.95 16.47 11.78
C LEU A 98 -10.29 16.17 12.46
N ILE A 99 -11.28 15.68 11.69
CA ILE A 99 -12.60 15.33 12.23
C ILE A 99 -12.49 14.14 13.17
N VAL A 100 -11.90 13.04 12.72
CA VAL A 100 -11.76 11.81 13.52
C VAL A 100 -10.88 12.08 14.74
N GLY A 101 -9.73 12.73 14.57
CA GLY A 101 -8.85 13.06 15.69
C GLY A 101 -9.50 14.02 16.68
N GLY A 102 -10.27 15.01 16.22
CA GLY A 102 -11.04 15.90 17.08
C GLY A 102 -12.11 15.15 17.89
N ILE A 103 -12.88 14.26 17.24
CA ILE A 103 -13.90 13.43 17.90
C ILE A 103 -13.25 12.50 18.94
N VAL A 104 -12.14 11.86 18.59
CA VAL A 104 -11.43 10.94 19.50
C VAL A 104 -10.87 11.69 20.69
N SER A 105 -10.21 12.84 20.48
CA SER A 105 -9.69 13.68 21.57
C SER A 105 -10.81 14.12 22.51
N TYR A 106 -11.95 14.56 21.95
CA TYR A 106 -13.10 15.01 22.74
C TYR A 106 -13.77 13.88 23.54
N THR A 107 -13.96 12.71 22.93
CA THR A 107 -14.73 11.61 23.56
C THR A 107 -13.91 10.78 24.54
N THR A 108 -12.61 10.62 24.30
CA THR A 108 -11.72 9.78 25.12
C THR A 108 -10.86 10.59 26.11
N GLY A 109 -10.75 11.90 25.92
CA GLY A 109 -9.82 12.75 26.66
C GLY A 109 -8.36 12.60 26.24
N LEU A 110 -8.08 11.86 25.16
CA LEU A 110 -6.73 11.75 24.59
C LEU A 110 -6.21 13.12 24.16
N ALA A 111 -4.92 13.34 24.36
CA ALA A 111 -4.23 14.54 23.89
C ALA A 111 -4.42 14.68 22.37
N LEU A 112 -4.73 15.89 21.92
CA LEU A 112 -5.01 16.18 20.50
C LEU A 112 -3.94 15.61 19.54
N PRO A 113 -2.62 15.71 19.80
CA PRO A 113 -1.61 15.15 18.90
C PRO A 113 -1.76 13.63 18.73
N ALA A 114 -1.97 12.88 19.82
CA ALA A 114 -2.16 11.44 19.77
C ALA A 114 -3.46 11.06 19.06
N ALA A 115 -4.53 11.83 19.27
CA ALA A 115 -5.78 11.61 18.58
C ALA A 115 -5.70 11.93 17.07
N LEU A 116 -4.90 12.92 16.67
CA LEU A 116 -4.63 13.23 15.26
C LEU A 116 -3.76 12.15 14.58
N VAL A 117 -2.80 11.54 15.31
CA VAL A 117 -2.08 10.36 14.81
C VAL A 117 -3.07 9.22 14.49
N PHE A 118 -4.02 8.96 15.38
CA PHE A 118 -5.07 7.98 15.15
C PHE A 118 -6.00 8.36 13.99
N GLY A 119 -6.36 9.64 13.88
CA GLY A 119 -7.14 10.15 12.75
C GLY A 119 -6.44 9.95 11.41
N ALA A 120 -5.13 10.16 11.36
CA ALA A 120 -4.32 9.93 10.16
C ALA A 120 -4.26 8.44 9.81
N LEU A 121 -4.06 7.57 10.81
CA LEU A 121 -4.01 6.12 10.65
C LEU A 121 -5.28 5.56 9.97
N ILE A 122 -6.46 6.04 10.37
CA ILE A 122 -7.76 5.52 9.88
C ILE A 122 -8.27 6.27 8.64
N SER A 123 -7.58 7.34 8.22
CA SER A 123 -7.97 8.09 7.03
C SER A 123 -7.67 7.37 5.71
N ALA A 124 -6.72 6.43 5.71
CA ALA A 124 -6.41 5.56 4.58
C ALA A 124 -7.60 4.63 4.25
N THR A 125 -7.87 4.42 2.95
CA THR A 125 -9.01 3.66 2.46
C THR A 125 -8.55 2.49 1.59
N ASP A 126 -9.09 1.30 1.84
CA ASP A 126 -8.84 0.11 1.01
C ASP A 126 -10.05 -0.18 0.08
N PRO A 127 -9.88 -0.08 -1.25
CA PRO A 127 -10.96 -0.22 -2.21
C PRO A 127 -11.17 -1.69 -2.63
N VAL A 128 -10.34 -2.65 -2.20
CA VAL A 128 -10.34 -4.04 -2.69
C VAL A 128 -11.74 -4.67 -2.66
N ALA A 129 -12.46 -4.51 -1.55
CA ALA A 129 -13.82 -5.04 -1.40
C ALA A 129 -14.80 -4.41 -2.42
N ILE A 130 -14.73 -3.10 -2.61
CA ILE A 130 -15.61 -2.34 -3.50
C ILE A 130 -15.29 -2.64 -4.97
N ILE A 131 -14.00 -2.75 -5.32
CA ILE A 131 -13.55 -3.09 -6.68
C ILE A 131 -14.00 -4.50 -7.07
N SER A 132 -13.95 -5.45 -6.15
CA SER A 132 -14.48 -6.80 -6.39
C SER A 132 -15.98 -6.77 -6.73
N LEU A 133 -16.77 -5.95 -6.01
CA LEU A 133 -18.19 -5.77 -6.26
C LEU A 133 -18.45 -5.04 -7.59
N PHE A 134 -17.66 -4.03 -7.92
CA PHE A 134 -17.76 -3.29 -9.19
C PHE A 134 -17.59 -4.20 -10.40
N ARG A 135 -16.65 -5.16 -10.32
CA ARG A 135 -16.45 -6.19 -11.36
C ARG A 135 -17.69 -7.09 -11.50
N THR A 136 -18.34 -7.48 -10.41
CA THR A 136 -19.58 -8.27 -10.44
C THR A 136 -20.76 -7.49 -11.02
N LEU A 137 -20.85 -6.20 -10.71
CA LEU A 137 -21.96 -5.33 -11.14
C LEU A 137 -21.76 -4.70 -12.53
N GLY A 138 -20.61 -4.91 -13.18
CA GLY A 138 -20.32 -4.35 -14.51
C GLY A 138 -20.15 -2.83 -14.52
N VAL A 139 -19.65 -2.26 -13.41
CA VAL A 139 -19.45 -0.81 -13.26
C VAL A 139 -18.42 -0.29 -14.29
N PRO A 140 -18.61 0.92 -14.85
CA PRO A 140 -17.65 1.49 -15.81
C PRO A 140 -16.21 1.49 -15.28
N LYS A 141 -15.24 1.07 -16.11
CA LYS A 141 -13.79 1.06 -15.77
C LYS A 141 -13.29 2.39 -15.20
N ARG A 142 -13.87 3.51 -15.66
CA ARG A 142 -13.56 4.86 -15.16
C ARG A 142 -13.75 4.97 -13.65
N LEU A 143 -14.84 4.41 -13.08
CA LEU A 143 -15.09 4.49 -11.65
C LEU A 143 -14.11 3.65 -10.85
N SER A 144 -13.73 2.48 -11.36
CA SER A 144 -12.69 1.64 -10.74
C SER A 144 -11.36 2.39 -10.66
N VAL A 145 -10.92 3.03 -11.76
CA VAL A 145 -9.70 3.86 -11.78
C VAL A 145 -9.78 5.06 -10.83
N ILE A 146 -10.95 5.69 -10.68
CA ILE A 146 -11.12 6.81 -9.74
C ILE A 146 -10.97 6.33 -8.30
N VAL A 147 -11.60 5.20 -7.95
CA VAL A 147 -11.58 4.66 -6.59
C VAL A 147 -10.21 4.07 -6.24
N GLU A 148 -9.61 3.29 -7.14
CA GLU A 148 -8.24 2.76 -6.97
C GLU A 148 -7.21 3.89 -6.91
N GLY A 149 -7.34 4.91 -7.77
CA GLY A 149 -6.48 6.07 -7.74
C GLY A 149 -6.63 6.87 -6.46
N GLU A 150 -7.86 7.11 -5.99
CA GLU A 150 -8.12 7.80 -4.74
C GLU A 150 -7.46 7.10 -3.55
N SER A 151 -7.66 5.78 -3.41
CA SER A 151 -7.02 4.97 -2.39
C SER A 151 -5.49 5.05 -2.45
N LEU A 152 -4.85 4.87 -3.62
CA LEU A 152 -3.38 4.88 -3.70
C LEU A 152 -2.76 6.23 -3.33
N PHE A 153 -3.35 7.33 -3.79
CA PHE A 153 -2.88 8.66 -3.40
C PHE A 153 -3.24 8.99 -1.95
N ASN A 154 -4.38 8.48 -1.45
CA ASN A 154 -4.79 8.60 -0.06
C ASN A 154 -3.79 7.89 0.86
N ASP A 155 -3.44 6.64 0.60
CA ASP A 155 -2.44 5.88 1.39
C ASP A 155 -1.11 6.64 1.47
N GLY A 156 -0.67 7.21 0.33
CA GLY A 156 0.52 8.05 0.27
C GLY A 156 0.41 9.37 1.01
N ALA A 157 -0.76 9.99 1.07
CA ALA A 157 -1.00 11.21 1.85
C ALA A 157 -1.11 10.90 3.35
N ALA A 158 -1.84 9.83 3.69
CA ALA A 158 -2.09 9.37 5.06
C ALA A 158 -0.79 9.01 5.78
N ILE A 159 0.14 8.30 5.13
CA ILE A 159 1.44 7.96 5.74
C ILE A 159 2.28 9.21 6.03
N VAL A 160 2.24 10.22 5.15
CA VAL A 160 2.97 11.49 5.35
C VAL A 160 2.34 12.29 6.48
N ILE A 161 1.00 12.41 6.49
CA ILE A 161 0.26 13.07 7.57
C ILE A 161 0.50 12.36 8.90
N PHE A 162 0.49 11.02 8.92
CA PHE A 162 0.80 10.21 10.08
C PHE A 162 2.18 10.55 10.64
N GLY A 163 3.22 10.56 9.80
CA GLY A 163 4.58 10.93 10.22
C GLY A 163 4.67 12.34 10.81
N LEU A 164 3.99 13.32 10.19
CA LEU A 164 3.91 14.69 10.70
C LEU A 164 3.20 14.76 12.06
N MET A 165 2.09 14.03 12.23
CA MET A 165 1.35 14.00 13.49
C MET A 165 2.13 13.28 14.59
N VAL A 166 2.89 12.23 14.27
CA VAL A 166 3.80 11.56 15.22
C VAL A 166 4.90 12.52 15.65
N GLY A 167 5.50 13.25 14.70
CA GLY A 167 6.49 14.29 15.00
C GLY A 167 5.93 15.37 15.93
N TYR A 168 4.68 15.79 15.73
CA TYR A 168 3.99 16.71 16.63
C TYR A 168 3.74 16.09 18.01
N ALA A 169 3.25 14.85 18.07
CA ALA A 169 2.97 14.16 19.33
C ALA A 169 4.22 13.98 20.20
N VAL A 170 5.39 13.75 19.58
CA VAL A 170 6.66 13.58 20.28
C VAL A 170 7.29 14.93 20.66
N SER A 171 7.28 15.92 19.77
CA SER A 171 7.93 17.21 20.02
C SER A 171 7.09 18.20 20.85
N GLY A 172 5.76 18.02 20.85
CA GLY A 172 4.79 18.94 21.45
C GLY A 172 4.66 20.29 20.73
N GLN A 173 5.39 20.50 19.63
CA GLN A 173 5.37 21.75 18.86
C GLN A 173 4.67 21.53 17.53
N PHE A 174 3.62 22.30 17.26
CA PHE A 174 2.93 22.30 15.98
C PHE A 174 3.11 23.63 15.28
N SER A 175 3.75 23.60 14.12
CA SER A 175 3.79 24.71 13.17
C SER A 175 3.05 24.29 11.92
N LEU A 176 1.91 24.94 11.65
CA LEU A 176 1.10 24.66 10.47
C LEU A 176 1.90 24.92 9.18
N THR A 177 2.66 26.01 9.16
CA THR A 177 3.47 26.40 8.01
C THR A 177 4.56 25.38 7.71
N GLU A 178 5.29 24.93 8.75
CA GLU A 178 6.32 23.89 8.58
C GLU A 178 5.69 22.57 8.16
N SER A 179 4.58 22.17 8.77
CA SER A 179 3.87 20.93 8.42
C SER A 179 3.42 20.91 6.96
N ILE A 180 2.92 22.05 6.43
CA ILE A 180 2.54 22.16 5.02
C ILE A 180 3.77 22.07 4.11
N LEU A 181 4.87 22.76 4.47
CA LEU A 181 6.11 22.71 3.69
C LEU A 181 6.71 21.31 3.68
N ASP A 182 6.74 20.63 4.83
CA ASP A 182 7.23 19.26 4.95
C ASP A 182 6.31 18.29 4.21
N PHE A 183 4.99 18.43 4.32
CA PHE A 183 4.04 17.63 3.54
C PHE A 183 4.32 17.73 2.03
N VAL A 184 4.45 18.96 1.52
CA VAL A 184 4.75 19.20 0.09
C VAL A 184 6.11 18.64 -0.27
N ARG A 185 7.14 18.90 0.55
CA ARG A 185 8.52 18.43 0.30
C ARG A 185 8.60 16.91 0.25
N VAL A 186 8.07 16.23 1.26
CA VAL A 186 8.10 14.76 1.39
C VAL A 186 7.29 14.10 0.28
N SER A 187 6.12 14.66 -0.04
CA SER A 187 5.23 14.10 -1.08
C SER A 187 5.79 14.30 -2.49
N VAL A 188 6.18 15.54 -2.83
CA VAL A 188 6.74 15.85 -4.16
C VAL A 188 8.10 15.18 -4.35
N GLY A 189 8.92 15.12 -3.31
CA GLY A 189 10.20 14.40 -3.32
C GLY A 189 10.01 12.91 -3.62
N GLY A 190 9.04 12.26 -2.97
CA GLY A 190 8.73 10.84 -3.21
C GLY A 190 8.30 10.60 -4.65
N LEU A 191 7.33 11.39 -5.13
CA LEU A 191 6.89 11.34 -6.53
C LEU A 191 8.05 11.56 -7.52
N ALA A 192 8.94 12.52 -7.26
CA ALA A 192 10.09 12.80 -8.12
C ALA A 192 11.07 11.63 -8.19
N VAL A 193 11.39 11.00 -7.05
CA VAL A 193 12.24 9.80 -6.98
C VAL A 193 11.61 8.65 -7.75
N GLY A 194 10.32 8.39 -7.52
CA GLY A 194 9.57 7.35 -8.22
C GLY A 194 9.51 7.58 -9.73
N ILE A 195 9.30 8.82 -10.17
CA ILE A 195 9.31 9.18 -11.60
C ILE A 195 10.70 8.94 -12.21
N ALA A 196 11.77 9.37 -11.54
CA ALA A 196 13.13 9.22 -12.04
C ALA A 196 13.52 7.75 -12.20
N LEU A 197 13.32 6.95 -11.15
CA LEU A 197 13.64 5.52 -11.15
C LEU A 197 12.73 4.74 -12.09
N GLY A 198 11.42 5.02 -12.08
CA GLY A 198 10.45 4.38 -12.96
C GLY A 198 10.74 4.62 -14.43
N THR A 199 11.14 5.84 -14.80
CA THR A 199 11.57 6.16 -16.17
C THR A 199 12.86 5.44 -16.54
N GLY A 200 13.86 5.45 -15.66
CA GLY A 200 15.14 4.77 -15.88
C GLY A 200 14.96 3.27 -16.10
N VAL A 201 14.20 2.60 -15.24
CA VAL A 201 13.92 1.16 -15.35
C VAL A 201 13.07 0.84 -16.58
N ALA A 202 12.05 1.66 -16.90
CA ALA A 202 11.26 1.47 -18.13
C ALA A 202 12.13 1.57 -19.39
N TRP A 203 13.12 2.47 -19.40
CA TRP A 203 14.09 2.57 -20.49
C TRP A 203 15.02 1.35 -20.56
N ILE A 204 15.47 0.81 -19.43
CA ILE A 204 16.29 -0.42 -19.43
C ILE A 204 15.47 -1.59 -19.98
N ILE A 205 14.24 -1.76 -19.50
CA ILE A 205 13.30 -2.81 -19.94
C ILE A 205 13.09 -2.77 -21.46
N SER A 206 13.02 -1.60 -22.08
CA SER A 206 12.83 -1.51 -23.54
C SER A 206 14.03 -2.01 -24.37
N HIS A 207 15.16 -2.32 -23.73
CA HIS A 207 16.37 -2.85 -24.37
C HIS A 207 16.68 -4.30 -23.95
N VAL A 208 15.81 -4.92 -23.17
CA VAL A 208 15.91 -6.31 -22.71
C VAL A 208 14.77 -7.09 -23.34
N ASP A 209 15.04 -8.33 -23.74
CA ASP A 209 14.04 -9.25 -24.30
C ASP A 209 14.14 -10.60 -23.56
N ASP A 210 13.93 -10.55 -22.25
CA ASP A 210 13.97 -11.70 -21.34
C ASP A 210 13.03 -11.44 -20.17
N HIS A 211 11.99 -12.28 -20.05
CA HIS A 211 10.93 -12.06 -19.09
C HIS A 211 11.42 -12.14 -17.63
N LEU A 212 12.44 -12.95 -17.32
CA LEU A 212 12.94 -13.07 -15.95
C LEU A 212 13.70 -11.80 -15.54
N ILE A 213 14.50 -11.26 -16.45
CA ILE A 213 15.24 -10.02 -16.22
C ILE A 213 14.26 -8.85 -16.06
N GLU A 214 13.28 -8.75 -16.96
CA GLU A 214 12.25 -7.70 -16.92
C GLU A 214 11.47 -7.71 -15.60
N ILE A 215 10.99 -8.89 -15.15
CA ILE A 215 10.29 -9.03 -13.87
C ILE A 215 11.21 -8.67 -12.70
N THR A 216 12.46 -9.14 -12.72
CA THR A 216 13.45 -8.81 -11.69
C THR A 216 13.67 -7.30 -11.59
N LEU A 217 13.76 -6.60 -12.71
CA LEU A 217 13.87 -5.13 -12.74
C LEU A 217 12.64 -4.45 -12.13
N THR A 218 11.43 -4.98 -12.32
CA THR A 218 10.24 -4.44 -11.66
C THR A 218 10.27 -4.65 -10.14
N VAL A 219 10.76 -5.80 -9.66
CA VAL A 219 10.92 -6.06 -8.22
C VAL A 219 11.95 -5.10 -7.62
N VAL A 220 13.10 -4.93 -8.29
CA VAL A 220 14.13 -3.96 -7.90
C VAL A 220 13.55 -2.55 -7.90
N LEU A 221 12.70 -2.19 -8.85
CA LEU A 221 12.05 -0.88 -8.89
C LEU A 221 11.09 -0.67 -7.72
N ALA A 222 10.25 -1.65 -7.40
CA ALA A 222 9.29 -1.57 -6.31
C ALA A 222 9.99 -1.31 -4.97
N PHE A 223 10.93 -2.16 -4.58
CA PHE A 223 11.67 -2.00 -3.32
C PHE A 223 12.68 -0.84 -3.39
N GLY A 224 13.38 -0.70 -4.51
CA GLY A 224 14.41 0.31 -4.69
C GLY A 224 13.86 1.73 -4.69
N SER A 225 12.66 1.97 -5.24
CA SER A 225 12.02 3.29 -5.17
C SER A 225 11.59 3.67 -3.76
N PHE A 226 11.04 2.71 -3.00
CA PHE A 226 10.72 2.90 -1.59
C PHE A 226 11.97 3.27 -0.78
N LEU A 227 13.01 2.43 -0.86
CA LEU A 227 14.26 2.62 -0.10
C LEU A 227 15.00 3.91 -0.48
N ALA A 228 15.04 4.23 -1.78
CA ALA A 228 15.66 5.46 -2.25
C ALA A 228 14.94 6.71 -1.70
N ALA A 229 13.61 6.73 -1.71
CA ALA A 229 12.86 7.86 -1.19
C ALA A 229 12.98 7.98 0.34
N GLU A 230 12.85 6.87 1.08
CA GLU A 230 13.02 6.85 2.54
C GLU A 230 14.42 7.32 2.97
N SER A 231 15.48 6.88 2.27
CA SER A 231 16.86 7.33 2.56
C SER A 231 17.08 8.83 2.33
N LEU A 232 16.24 9.45 1.50
CA LEU A 232 16.23 10.90 1.23
C LEU A 232 15.21 11.66 2.11
N HIS A 233 14.57 10.97 3.07
CA HIS A 233 13.49 11.49 3.90
C HIS A 233 12.28 11.99 3.09
N PHE A 234 11.96 11.29 2.01
CA PHE A 234 10.76 11.48 1.20
C PHE A 234 9.81 10.29 1.35
N SER A 235 8.56 10.44 0.87
CA SER A 235 7.56 9.36 0.98
C SER A 235 7.95 8.16 0.11
N GLY A 236 8.34 7.05 0.74
CA GLY A 236 8.58 5.78 0.08
C GLY A 236 7.35 5.28 -0.67
N VAL A 237 6.18 5.39 -0.04
CA VAL A 237 4.89 5.01 -0.64
C VAL A 237 4.62 5.76 -1.94
N LEU A 238 4.70 7.09 -1.95
CA LEU A 238 4.44 7.87 -3.16
C LEU A 238 5.48 7.63 -4.25
N ALA A 239 6.72 7.29 -3.87
CA ALA A 239 7.75 6.89 -4.83
C ALA A 239 7.38 5.56 -5.52
N VAL A 240 6.89 4.57 -4.77
CA VAL A 240 6.40 3.30 -5.32
C VAL A 240 5.19 3.52 -6.22
N VAL A 241 4.22 4.34 -5.80
CA VAL A 241 3.04 4.69 -6.63
C VAL A 241 3.48 5.26 -7.98
N ALA A 242 4.37 6.26 -7.97
CA ALA A 242 4.84 6.89 -9.20
C ALA A 242 5.65 5.92 -10.09
N ALA A 243 6.50 5.10 -9.48
CA ALA A 243 7.30 4.10 -10.19
C ALA A 243 6.43 3.02 -10.83
N GLY A 244 5.46 2.48 -10.10
CA GLY A 244 4.49 1.48 -10.57
C GLY A 244 3.62 2.03 -11.70
N LEU A 245 3.07 3.24 -11.55
CA LEU A 245 2.27 3.91 -12.58
C LEU A 245 3.04 4.08 -13.89
N LEU A 246 4.31 4.49 -13.82
CA LEU A 246 5.14 4.63 -15.01
C LEU A 246 5.46 3.28 -15.65
N ASN A 247 5.83 2.27 -14.86
CA ASN A 247 6.18 0.97 -15.42
C ASN A 247 4.96 0.24 -16.02
N GLY A 248 3.80 0.38 -15.38
CA GLY A 248 2.51 -0.17 -15.83
C GLY A 248 1.98 0.45 -17.12
N ASN A 249 2.51 1.60 -17.54
CA ASN A 249 2.01 2.32 -18.73
C ASN A 249 3.08 2.51 -19.81
N LEU A 250 4.31 2.89 -19.44
CA LEU A 250 5.44 3.05 -20.35
C LEU A 250 6.29 1.79 -20.42
N GLY A 251 6.63 1.19 -19.27
CA GLY A 251 7.44 -0.03 -19.20
C GLY A 251 6.83 -1.18 -19.98
N LEU A 252 5.53 -1.42 -19.80
CA LEU A 252 4.81 -2.45 -20.56
C LEU A 252 4.94 -2.29 -22.08
N ARG A 253 5.06 -1.07 -22.62
CA ARG A 253 5.20 -0.86 -24.07
C ARG A 253 6.48 -1.45 -24.64
N GLY A 254 7.55 -1.52 -23.84
CA GLY A 254 8.81 -2.15 -24.21
C GLY A 254 8.77 -3.68 -24.13
N MET A 255 7.79 -4.25 -23.42
CA MET A 255 7.70 -5.69 -23.17
C MET A 255 6.90 -6.44 -24.24
N SER A 256 7.29 -7.69 -24.49
CA SER A 256 6.51 -8.63 -25.30
C SER A 256 5.13 -8.93 -24.66
N PRO A 257 4.09 -9.27 -25.44
CA PRO A 257 2.77 -9.61 -24.88
C PRO A 257 2.81 -10.76 -23.88
N THR A 258 3.67 -11.75 -24.11
CA THR A 258 3.86 -12.89 -23.20
C THR A 258 4.46 -12.43 -21.88
N THR A 259 5.49 -11.58 -21.92
CA THR A 259 6.12 -11.04 -20.70
C THR A 259 5.12 -10.27 -19.85
N ARG A 260 4.22 -9.49 -20.47
CA ARG A 260 3.17 -8.74 -19.74
C ARG A 260 2.23 -9.65 -18.97
N ILE A 261 1.83 -10.78 -19.55
CA ILE A 261 0.95 -11.75 -18.87
C ILE A 261 1.68 -12.35 -17.66
N VAL A 262 2.95 -12.75 -17.83
CA VAL A 262 3.75 -13.33 -16.74
C VAL A 262 3.98 -12.30 -15.63
N LEU A 263 4.29 -11.06 -15.98
CA LEU A 263 4.47 -9.95 -15.04
C LEU A 263 3.21 -9.69 -14.21
N ASN A 264 2.05 -9.59 -14.87
CA ASN A 264 0.78 -9.34 -14.17
C ASN A 264 0.45 -10.48 -13.19
N ASN A 265 0.57 -11.73 -13.64
CA ASN A 265 0.33 -12.90 -12.77
C ASN A 265 1.32 -12.95 -11.60
N PHE A 266 2.58 -12.58 -11.83
CA PHE A 266 3.58 -12.51 -10.77
C PHE A 266 3.21 -11.48 -9.72
N TRP A 267 2.89 -10.25 -10.11
CA TRP A 267 2.52 -9.19 -9.17
C TRP A 267 1.19 -9.47 -8.46
N GLU A 268 0.19 -10.02 -9.16
CA GLU A 268 -1.08 -10.44 -8.55
C GLU A 268 -0.84 -11.50 -7.46
N PHE A 269 0.04 -12.48 -7.72
CA PHE A 269 0.41 -13.50 -6.73
C PHE A 269 1.17 -12.91 -5.53
N VAL A 270 2.15 -12.03 -5.77
CA VAL A 270 2.92 -11.37 -4.71
C VAL A 270 2.00 -10.50 -3.85
N ALA A 271 1.11 -9.72 -4.46
CA ALA A 271 0.16 -8.88 -3.75
C ALA A 271 -0.86 -9.72 -2.96
N PHE A 272 -1.34 -10.84 -3.52
CA PHE A 272 -2.17 -11.80 -2.80
C PHE A 272 -1.47 -12.30 -1.54
N LEU A 273 -0.21 -12.75 -1.64
CA LEU A 273 0.55 -13.22 -0.49
C LEU A 273 0.77 -12.11 0.55
N ALA A 274 1.21 -10.92 0.12
CA ALA A 274 1.48 -9.81 1.01
C ALA A 274 0.22 -9.37 1.78
N ASN A 275 -0.90 -9.17 1.09
CA ASN A 275 -2.18 -8.86 1.73
C ASN A 275 -2.59 -9.96 2.69
N SER A 276 -2.50 -11.22 2.26
CA SER A 276 -2.95 -12.35 3.08
C SER A 276 -2.18 -12.46 4.39
N LEU A 277 -0.85 -12.30 4.31
CA LEU A 277 0.01 -12.31 5.49
C LEU A 277 -0.29 -11.11 6.38
N ILE A 278 -0.40 -9.89 5.85
CA ILE A 278 -0.72 -8.70 6.65
C ILE A 278 -2.02 -8.89 7.43
N PHE A 279 -3.11 -9.29 6.78
CA PHE A 279 -4.41 -9.45 7.47
C PHE A 279 -4.37 -10.58 8.51
N LEU A 280 -3.66 -11.67 8.23
CA LEU A 280 -3.49 -12.75 9.19
C LEU A 280 -2.66 -12.30 10.40
N ILE A 281 -1.55 -11.60 10.18
CA ILE A 281 -0.68 -11.05 11.22
C ILE A 281 -1.43 -10.02 12.07
N ILE A 282 -2.21 -9.12 11.46
CA ILE A 282 -3.08 -8.20 12.19
C ILE A 282 -4.02 -8.98 13.11
N GLY A 283 -4.62 -10.08 12.63
CA GLY A 283 -5.44 -10.94 13.48
C GLY A 283 -4.67 -11.55 14.65
N LEU A 284 -3.42 -11.97 14.43
CA LEU A 284 -2.57 -12.58 15.45
C LEU A 284 -2.12 -11.61 16.55
N ASP A 285 -2.01 -10.32 16.22
CA ASP A 285 -1.50 -9.26 17.11
C ASP A 285 -2.61 -8.52 17.89
N ILE A 286 -3.89 -8.82 17.62
CA ILE A 286 -5.06 -8.33 18.38
C ILE A 286 -5.25 -9.16 19.66
#